data_AF-A0A1H8PGP7-F1
#
_entry.id   AF-A0A1H8PGP7-F1
#
_cell.length_a   1.000
_cell.length_b   1.000
_cell.length_c   1.000
_cell.angle_alpha   90.00
_cell.angle_beta   90.00
_cell.angle_gamma   90.00
#
_symmetry.space_group_name_H-M   'P 1'
#
loop_
_entity.id
_entity.type
_entity.pdbx_description
1 polymer ?
#
loop_
_entity_poly.entity_id
_entity_poly.type
_entity_poly.pdbx_seq_one_letter_code
_entity_poly.pdbx_strand_id
1 'polypeptide(L)'
;MGAWGTGIFDDDTTCDVRDEYSALLEEGLSAEDASKSLLDNYHDEFEDEEDVEVMSLVYIGLAGAQLEKNHLLNEIRVKTIELIEKGADLSLWEDSEEEDLKERKLVLSEFKQKLLNSKY
;
A
#
# COMPACT_ATOMS: atom_id res chain seq x y z
N MET A 1 -21.92 -2.25 -2.60
CA MET A 1 -20.75 -3.14 -2.51
C MET A 1 -19.86 -2.67 -3.63
N GLY A 2 -18.90 -1.79 -3.32
CA GLY A 2 -17.97 -1.29 -4.33
C GLY A 2 -17.23 -2.48 -4.93
N ALA A 3 -17.13 -2.55 -6.24
CA ALA A 3 -16.34 -3.59 -6.87
C ALA A 3 -14.88 -3.26 -6.59
N TRP A 4 -14.23 -4.02 -5.69
CA TRP A 4 -12.77 -3.95 -5.58
C TRP A 4 -12.18 -4.34 -6.92
N GLY A 5 -11.36 -3.45 -7.48
CA GLY A 5 -10.56 -3.75 -8.67
C GLY A 5 -9.15 -4.18 -8.27
N THR A 6 -8.39 -4.70 -9.23
CA THR A 6 -7.07 -5.30 -9.01
C THR A 6 -5.94 -4.26 -8.92
N GLY A 7 -6.23 -2.99 -9.25
CA GLY A 7 -5.31 -1.86 -9.20
C GLY A 7 -4.82 -1.50 -7.79
N ILE A 8 -3.78 -0.65 -7.71
CA ILE A 8 -3.16 -0.23 -6.45
C ILE A 8 -4.10 0.63 -5.59
N PHE A 9 -5.04 1.35 -6.21
CA PHE A 9 -6.02 2.22 -5.54
C PHE A 9 -7.46 1.85 -5.95
N ASP A 10 -7.69 0.58 -6.25
CA ASP A 10 -9.02 0.09 -6.63
C ASP A 10 -9.73 -0.63 -5.46
N ASP A 11 -9.14 -0.58 -4.26
CA ASP A 11 -9.74 -0.99 -3.00
C ASP A 11 -9.89 0.22 -2.06
N ASP A 12 -10.82 0.09 -1.10
CA ASP A 12 -11.16 1.20 -0.19
C ASP A 12 -9.97 1.52 0.75
N THR A 13 -9.24 0.52 1.24
CA THR A 13 -8.13 0.69 2.18
C THR A 13 -6.99 1.52 1.57
N THR A 14 -6.56 1.18 0.36
CA THR A 14 -5.48 1.91 -0.32
C THR A 14 -5.91 3.33 -0.71
N CYS A 15 -7.18 3.53 -1.06
CA CYS A 15 -7.74 4.87 -1.29
C CYS A 15 -7.72 5.73 -0.01
N ASP A 16 -8.20 5.17 1.10
CA ASP A 16 -8.25 5.86 2.39
C ASP A 16 -6.84 6.26 2.83
N VAL A 17 -5.87 5.35 2.72
CA VAL A 17 -4.46 5.62 3.03
C VAL A 17 -3.88 6.73 2.16
N ARG A 18 -4.17 6.76 0.85
CA ARG A 18 -3.70 7.83 -0.05
C ARG A 18 -4.27 9.18 0.34
N ASP A 19 -5.56 9.21 0.65
CA ASP A 19 -6.29 10.44 0.95
C ASP A 19 -5.87 10.97 2.34
N GLU A 20 -5.69 10.10 3.34
CA GLU A 20 -5.15 10.44 4.66
C GLU A 20 -3.71 10.95 4.57
N TYR A 21 -2.82 10.25 3.84
CA TYR A 21 -1.45 10.72 3.62
C TYR A 21 -1.43 12.10 2.97
N SER A 22 -2.30 12.33 1.98
CA SER A 22 -2.41 13.63 1.31
C SER A 22 -2.91 14.72 2.28
N ALA A 23 -3.88 14.43 3.13
CA ALA A 23 -4.38 15.36 4.13
C ALA A 23 -3.28 15.75 5.14
N LEU A 24 -2.50 14.80 5.64
CA LEU A 24 -1.38 15.07 6.55
C LEU A 24 -0.33 15.98 5.92
N LEU A 25 -0.03 15.79 4.63
CA LEU A 25 0.86 16.70 3.90
C LEU A 25 0.26 18.11 3.74
N GLU A 26 -1.05 18.23 3.51
CA GLU A 26 -1.76 19.51 3.43
C GLU A 26 -1.78 20.25 4.78
N GLU A 27 -1.77 19.53 5.90
CA GLU A 27 -1.59 20.07 7.24
C GLU A 27 -0.17 20.56 7.52
N GLY A 28 0.78 20.29 6.62
CA GLY A 28 2.15 20.76 6.66
C GLY A 28 3.14 19.79 7.31
N LEU A 29 2.75 18.53 7.50
CA LEU A 29 3.68 17.50 7.97
C LEU A 29 4.72 17.16 6.89
N SER A 30 5.91 16.74 7.33
CA SER A 30 6.91 16.17 6.44
C SER A 30 6.45 14.81 5.91
N ALA A 31 7.09 14.30 4.85
CA ALA A 31 6.77 12.97 4.34
C ALA A 31 7.01 11.89 5.41
N GLU A 32 8.07 12.05 6.19
CA GLU A 32 8.43 11.17 7.30
C GLU A 32 7.39 11.23 8.42
N ASP A 33 7.03 12.43 8.88
CA ASP A 33 6.07 12.60 9.98
C ASP A 33 4.66 12.14 9.57
N ALA A 34 4.23 12.44 8.34
CA ALA A 34 2.96 11.99 7.81
C ALA A 34 2.90 10.46 7.70
N SER A 35 3.96 9.83 7.19
CA SER A 35 4.03 8.37 7.07
C SER A 35 4.01 7.69 8.43
N LYS A 36 4.76 8.24 9.39
CA LYS A 36 4.76 7.73 10.74
C LYS A 36 3.41 7.87 11.41
N SER A 37 2.80 9.06 11.35
CA SER A 37 1.50 9.30 11.98
C SER A 37 0.42 8.38 11.39
N LEU A 38 0.44 8.19 10.07
CA LEU A 38 -0.49 7.28 9.41
C LEU A 38 -0.25 5.84 9.88
N LEU A 39 0.99 5.35 9.83
CA LEU A 39 1.29 3.97 10.26
C LEU A 39 0.96 3.73 11.73
N ASP A 40 1.24 4.70 12.62
CA ASP A 40 0.90 4.62 14.04
C ASP A 40 -0.63 4.45 14.21
N ASN A 41 -1.46 5.16 13.44
CA ASN A 41 -2.93 5.01 13.47
C ASN A 41 -3.37 3.60 13.05
N TYR A 42 -2.82 3.05 11.95
CA TYR A 42 -3.19 1.70 11.51
C TYR A 42 -2.66 0.62 12.46
N HIS A 43 -1.49 0.80 13.08
CA HIS A 43 -0.97 -0.12 14.08
C HIS A 43 -1.76 -0.13 15.40
N ASP A 44 -2.49 0.94 15.71
CA ASP A 44 -3.42 0.96 16.86
C ASP A 44 -4.67 0.10 16.59
N GLU A 45 -5.02 -0.13 15.32
CA GLU A 45 -6.21 -0.88 14.90
C GLU A 45 -5.90 -2.31 14.42
N PHE A 46 -4.71 -2.54 13.84
CA PHE A 46 -4.32 -3.78 13.19
C PHE A 46 -2.94 -4.25 13.66
N GLU A 47 -2.81 -5.55 13.89
CA GLU A 47 -1.54 -6.15 14.30
C GLU A 47 -0.77 -6.68 13.08
N ASP A 48 0.51 -6.31 12.95
CA ASP A 48 1.38 -6.61 11.80
C ASP A 48 1.50 -8.13 11.48
N GLU A 49 1.31 -8.99 12.49
CA GLU A 49 1.39 -10.45 12.36
C GLU A 49 0.01 -11.12 12.15
N GLU A 50 -1.06 -10.57 12.74
CA GLU A 50 -2.41 -11.16 12.68
C GLU A 50 -3.23 -10.60 11.50
N ASP A 51 -3.04 -9.32 11.15
CA ASP A 51 -3.75 -8.58 10.10
C ASP A 51 -2.81 -8.22 8.94
N VAL A 52 -1.91 -9.14 8.60
CA VAL A 52 -0.85 -8.93 7.60
C VAL A 52 -1.41 -8.56 6.23
N GLU A 53 -2.60 -9.04 5.88
CA GLU A 53 -3.34 -8.69 4.66
C GLU A 53 -3.65 -7.20 4.59
N VAL A 54 -4.23 -6.67 5.67
CA VAL A 54 -4.70 -5.28 5.74
C VAL A 54 -3.50 -4.35 5.83
N MET A 55 -2.52 -4.68 6.69
CA MET A 55 -1.29 -3.92 6.77
C MET A 55 -0.51 -3.93 5.45
N SER A 56 -0.57 -5.01 4.68
CA SER A 56 -0.01 -5.05 3.32
C SER A 56 -0.67 -4.03 2.40
N LEU A 57 -2.00 -3.90 2.41
CA LEU A 57 -2.70 -2.85 1.67
C LEU A 57 -2.29 -1.45 2.15
N VAL A 58 -2.13 -1.23 3.45
CA VAL A 58 -1.68 0.06 4.00
C VAL A 58 -0.31 0.45 3.46
N TYR A 59 0.67 -0.46 3.51
CA TYR A 59 2.00 -0.20 2.96
C TYR A 59 1.97 0.01 1.44
N ILE A 60 1.18 -0.76 0.70
CA ILE A 60 1.01 -0.60 -0.75
C ILE A 60 0.44 0.78 -1.09
N GLY A 61 -0.64 1.18 -0.43
CA GLY A 61 -1.30 2.48 -0.63
C GLY A 61 -0.37 3.64 -0.28
N LEU A 62 0.33 3.56 0.85
CA LEU A 62 1.27 4.58 1.30
C LEU A 62 2.46 4.71 0.33
N ALA A 63 3.06 3.59 -0.08
CA ALA A 63 4.13 3.60 -1.07
C ALA A 63 3.68 4.17 -2.41
N GLY A 64 2.45 3.86 -2.84
CA GLY A 64 1.85 4.41 -4.05
C GLY A 64 1.71 5.92 -3.97
N ALA A 65 1.14 6.42 -2.87
CA ALA A 65 0.91 7.84 -2.65
C ALA A 65 2.23 8.61 -2.57
N GLN A 66 3.22 8.08 -1.85
CA GLN A 66 4.55 8.67 -1.79
C GLN A 66 5.26 8.70 -3.15
N LEU A 67 5.12 7.63 -3.94
CA LEU A 67 5.72 7.55 -5.27
C LEU A 67 5.12 8.61 -6.21
N GLU A 68 3.80 8.83 -6.19
CA GLU A 68 3.14 9.89 -6.97
C GLU A 68 3.64 11.30 -6.62
N LYS A 69 3.98 11.53 -5.34
CA LYS A 69 4.50 12.81 -4.84
C LYS A 69 6.03 12.93 -4.94
N ASN A 70 6.75 11.90 -5.43
CA ASN A 70 8.23 11.82 -5.42
C ASN A 70 8.86 11.90 -4.02
N HIS A 71 8.16 11.42 -2.99
CA HIS A 71 8.60 11.42 -1.59
C HIS A 71 8.83 10.00 -1.05
N LEU A 72 9.12 9.03 -1.92
CA LEU A 72 9.22 7.63 -1.53
C LEU A 72 10.33 7.40 -0.49
N LEU A 73 9.92 7.06 0.73
CA LEU A 73 10.83 6.75 1.82
C LEU A 73 11.39 5.35 1.65
N ASN A 74 12.68 5.18 1.92
CA ASN A 74 13.37 3.89 1.73
C ASN A 74 12.75 2.78 2.59
N GLU A 75 12.37 3.10 3.83
CA GLU A 75 11.79 2.13 4.76
C GLU A 75 10.44 1.59 4.25
N ILE A 76 9.57 2.49 3.79
CA ILE A 76 8.25 2.16 3.23
C ILE A 76 8.43 1.33 1.97
N ARG A 77 9.37 1.73 1.10
CA ARG A 77 9.68 0.99 -0.11
C ARG A 77 10.14 -0.44 0.19
N VAL A 78 11.10 -0.61 1.10
CA VAL A 78 11.66 -1.94 1.43
C VAL A 78 10.59 -2.84 2.03
N LYS A 79 9.82 -2.35 3.00
CA LYS A 79 8.74 -3.10 3.65
C LYS A 79 7.63 -3.46 2.64
N THR A 80 7.22 -2.53 1.77
CA THR A 80 6.22 -2.80 0.72
C THR A 80 6.68 -3.90 -0.24
N ILE A 81 7.94 -3.85 -0.70
CA ILE A 81 8.49 -4.89 -1.58
C ILE A 81 8.50 -6.25 -0.88
N GLU A 82 8.88 -6.29 0.39
CA GLU A 82 8.89 -7.52 1.19
C GLU A 82 7.47 -8.13 1.30
N LEU A 83 6.46 -7.30 1.57
CA LEU A 83 5.05 -7.73 1.67
C LEU A 83 4.52 -8.26 0.33
N ILE A 84 4.83 -7.57 -0.77
CA ILE A 84 4.50 -8.03 -2.13
C ILE A 84 5.16 -9.37 -2.44
N GLU A 85 6.43 -9.57 -2.07
CA GLU A 85 7.15 -10.83 -2.30
C GLU A 85 6.57 -11.99 -1.48
N LYS A 86 6.09 -11.72 -0.27
CA LYS A 86 5.38 -12.70 0.56
C LYS A 86 3.98 -13.02 0.02
N GLY A 87 3.44 -12.17 -0.87
CA GLY A 87 2.06 -12.28 -1.33
C GLY A 87 1.06 -12.00 -0.22
N ALA A 88 1.41 -11.09 0.70
CA ALA A 88 0.66 -10.85 1.93
C ALA A 88 -0.80 -10.41 1.69
N ASP A 89 -1.09 -9.64 0.64
CA ASP A 89 -2.44 -9.23 0.30
C ASP A 89 -3.20 -10.25 -0.56
N LEU A 90 -2.53 -11.30 -1.08
CA LEU A 90 -3.14 -12.23 -2.03
C LEU A 90 -4.21 -13.13 -1.42
N SER A 91 -4.21 -13.34 -0.10
CA SER A 91 -5.27 -14.10 0.59
C SER A 91 -6.63 -13.41 0.47
N LEU A 92 -6.67 -12.06 0.37
CA LEU A 92 -7.90 -11.30 0.12
C LEU A 92 -8.53 -11.60 -1.25
N TRP A 93 -7.76 -12.20 -2.16
CA TRP A 93 -8.17 -12.53 -3.52
C TRP A 93 -8.48 -14.03 -3.70
N GLU A 94 -8.41 -14.86 -2.65
CA GLU A 94 -8.64 -16.30 -2.77
C GLU A 94 -10.07 -16.66 -3.22
N ASP A 95 -11.06 -15.86 -2.82
CA ASP A 95 -12.47 -16.03 -3.19
C ASP A 95 -12.86 -15.29 -4.49
N SER A 96 -11.92 -14.59 -5.13
CA SER A 96 -12.14 -13.85 -6.39
C SER A 96 -12.06 -14.74 -7.62
N GLU A 97 -12.38 -14.20 -8.80
CA GLU A 97 -12.20 -14.95 -10.05
C GLU A 97 -10.71 -15.23 -10.30
N GLU A 98 -10.37 -16.37 -10.91
CA GLU A 98 -8.97 -16.74 -11.18
C GLU A 98 -8.26 -15.69 -12.06
N GLU A 99 -9.02 -14.98 -12.88
CA GLU A 99 -8.53 -13.86 -13.70
C GLU A 99 -8.12 -12.66 -12.85
N ASP A 100 -8.93 -12.29 -11.85
CA ASP A 100 -8.65 -11.19 -10.92
C ASP A 100 -7.38 -11.44 -10.10
N LEU A 101 -7.21 -12.66 -9.57
CA LEU A 101 -5.99 -13.03 -8.84
C LEU A 101 -4.73 -12.94 -9.72
N LYS A 102 -4.84 -13.31 -11.01
CA LYS A 102 -3.73 -13.20 -11.97
C LYS A 102 -3.41 -11.74 -12.28
N GLU A 103 -4.44 -10.93 -12.49
CA GLU A 103 -4.28 -9.50 -12.75
C GLU A 103 -3.67 -8.78 -11.53
N ARG A 104 -4.15 -9.08 -10.32
CA ARG A 104 -3.57 -8.53 -9.08
C ARG A 104 -2.08 -8.85 -8.97
N LYS A 105 -1.67 -10.09 -9.22
CA LYS A 105 -0.25 -10.48 -9.23
C LYS A 105 0.56 -9.71 -10.26
N LEU A 106 -0.01 -9.45 -11.44
CA LEU A 106 0.65 -8.65 -12.47
C LEU A 106 0.83 -7.20 -12.01
N VAL A 107 -0.24 -6.57 -11.50
CA VAL A 107 -0.23 -5.20 -10.95
C VAL A 107 0.82 -5.05 -9.86
N LEU A 108 0.86 -5.97 -8.89
CA LEU A 108 1.85 -5.95 -7.80
C LEU A 108 3.28 -6.12 -8.31
N SER A 109 3.49 -6.98 -9.32
CA SER A 109 4.80 -7.17 -9.95
C SER A 109 5.29 -5.91 -10.64
N GLU A 110 4.42 -5.25 -11.43
CA GLU A 110 4.73 -3.98 -12.08
C GLU A 110 4.99 -2.88 -11.07
N PHE A 111 4.17 -2.79 -10.01
CA PHE A 111 4.34 -1.82 -8.95
C PHE A 111 5.66 -2.01 -8.21
N LYS A 112 6.02 -3.24 -7.86
CA LYS A 112 7.34 -3.57 -7.31
C LYS A 112 8.48 -3.11 -8.22
N GLN A 113 8.39 -3.31 -9.55
CA GLN A 113 9.42 -2.83 -10.47
C GLN A 113 9.51 -1.29 -10.47
N LYS A 114 8.40 -0.57 -10.37
CA LYS A 114 8.40 0.90 -10.22
C LYS A 114 9.11 1.32 -8.94
N LEU A 115 8.82 0.66 -7.81
CA LEU A 115 9.48 0.92 -6.53
C LEU A 115 10.99 0.69 -6.60
N LEU A 116 11.44 -0.40 -7.21
CA LEU A 116 12.86 -0.72 -7.38
C LEU A 116 13.61 0.28 -8.28
N ASN A 117 12.94 0.80 -9.31
CA ASN A 117 13.54 1.72 -10.27
C ASN A 117 13.49 3.19 -9.83
N SER A 118 12.66 3.52 -8.82
CA SER A 118 12.60 4.87 -8.26
C SER A 118 13.94 5.20 -7.59
N LYS A 119 14.67 6.17 -8.15
CA LYS A 119 15.98 6.62 -7.68
C LYS A 119 15.84 7.87 -6.82
N TYR A 120 16.60 7.87 -5.73
CA TYR A 120 16.83 8.96 -4.78
C TYR A 120 17.52 10.18 -5.41
#